data_AF-A0A933SZY6-F1
#
_entry.id   AF-A0A933SZY6-F1
#
_cell.length_a   1.000
_cell.length_b   1.000
_cell.length_c   1.000
_cell.angle_alpha   90.00
_cell.angle_beta   90.00
_cell.angle_gamma   90.00
#
_symmetry.space_group_name_H-M   'P 1'
#
loop_
_entity.id
_entity.type
_entity.pdbx_description
1 polymer ?
#
loop_
_entity_poly.entity_id
_entity_poly.type
_entity_poly.pdbx_seq_one_letter_code
_entity_poly.pdbx_strand_id
1 'polypeptide(L)'
;MMKLNCWEFNKCNREQGGQKAKELGVCPAAREERLNGIHSGKNAGRACWIVSGTFYKGKVQGTFAEKKKSCFDCDFYKKVREEEFPQFILLSNLLKLIRS
;
A
#
# COMPACT_ATOMS: atom_id res chain seq x y z
N MET A 1 5.32 17.13 8.95
CA MET A 1 4.32 16.18 9.49
C MET A 1 4.66 14.77 9.02
N MET A 2 4.41 13.75 9.85
CA MET A 2 4.60 12.35 9.46
C MET A 2 3.47 11.91 8.52
N LYS A 3 3.82 11.34 7.35
CA LYS A 3 2.83 10.88 6.36
C LYS A 3 2.28 9.52 6.78
N LEU A 4 0.97 9.31 6.60
CA LEU A 4 0.30 8.08 7.02
C LEU A 4 0.52 6.95 6.02
N ASN A 5 0.67 5.73 6.54
CA ASN A 5 0.62 4.49 5.78
C ASN A 5 -0.84 4.04 5.54
N CYS A 6 -1.03 3.13 4.59
CA CYS A 6 -2.36 2.62 4.23
C CYS A 6 -3.14 2.06 5.43
N TRP A 7 -2.48 1.33 6.33
CA TRP A 7 -3.14 0.75 7.50
C TRP A 7 -3.53 1.79 8.55
N GLU A 8 -2.78 2.88 8.70
CA GLU A 8 -3.12 4.00 9.57
C GLU A 8 -4.30 4.79 9.02
N PHE A 9 -4.29 5.07 7.70
CA PHE A 9 -5.39 5.77 7.03
C PHE A 9 -6.69 4.98 7.07
N ASN A 10 -6.64 3.69 6.73
CA ASN A 10 -7.82 2.82 6.70
C ASN A 10 -8.18 2.23 8.08
N LYS A 11 -7.35 2.46 9.11
CA LYS A 11 -7.50 1.91 10.47
C LYS A 11 -7.74 0.40 10.47
N CYS A 12 -6.99 -0.33 9.65
CA CYS A 12 -7.21 -1.77 9.49
C CYS A 12 -6.51 -2.61 10.56
N ASN A 13 -5.56 -2.04 11.32
CA ASN A 13 -4.84 -2.67 12.44
C ASN A 13 -4.09 -3.97 12.05
N ARG A 14 -3.62 -4.06 10.78
CA ARG A 14 -2.88 -5.22 10.22
C ARG A 14 -1.41 -4.89 9.94
N GLU A 15 -0.90 -3.80 10.48
CA GLU A 15 0.52 -3.50 10.58
C GLU A 15 1.28 -4.57 11.38
N GLN A 16 2.61 -4.54 11.32
CA GLN A 16 3.43 -5.39 12.18
C GLN A 16 3.13 -5.08 13.65
N GLY A 17 2.69 -6.09 14.41
CA GLY A 17 2.25 -5.92 15.80
C GLY A 17 0.81 -5.42 15.98
N GLY A 18 0.08 -5.15 14.89
CA GLY A 18 -1.30 -4.68 14.95
C GLY A 18 -2.28 -5.71 15.52
N GLN A 19 -3.36 -5.24 16.12
CA GLN A 19 -4.36 -6.10 16.80
C GLN A 19 -4.94 -7.18 15.88
N LYS A 20 -5.25 -6.82 14.63
CA LYS A 20 -5.81 -7.76 13.63
C LYS A 20 -4.74 -8.57 12.92
N ALA A 21 -3.45 -8.27 13.12
CA ALA A 21 -2.38 -9.04 12.52
C ALA A 21 -2.26 -10.47 13.11
N LYS A 22 -2.66 -10.66 14.37
CA LYS A 22 -2.69 -11.98 15.02
C LYS A 22 -3.77 -12.90 14.43
N GLU A 23 -4.93 -12.34 14.10
CA GLU A 23 -6.08 -13.11 13.61
C GLU A 23 -6.10 -13.23 12.08
N LEU A 24 -5.88 -12.12 11.36
CA LEU A 24 -6.00 -12.04 9.90
C LEU A 24 -4.65 -12.06 9.18
N GLY A 25 -3.56 -12.22 9.92
CA GLY A 25 -2.20 -12.05 9.42
C GLY A 25 -1.82 -10.59 9.16
N VAL A 26 -0.52 -10.33 9.19
CA VAL A 26 0.07 -9.02 8.85
C VAL A 26 -0.20 -8.70 7.37
N CYS A 27 -0.57 -7.45 7.09
CA CYS A 27 -0.78 -6.94 5.74
C CYS A 27 0.47 -7.14 4.86
N PRO A 28 0.34 -7.61 3.59
CA PRO A 28 1.47 -7.71 2.68
C PRO A 28 2.23 -6.39 2.52
N ALA A 29 1.50 -5.26 2.46
CA ALA A 29 2.12 -3.93 2.40
C ALA A 29 2.96 -3.58 3.64
N ALA A 30 2.63 -4.14 4.80
CA ALA A 30 3.41 -3.95 6.02
C ALA A 30 4.60 -4.92 6.13
N ARG A 31 4.72 -5.91 5.23
CA ARG A 31 5.87 -6.86 5.17
C ARG A 31 6.82 -6.59 4.01
N GLU A 32 6.38 -5.87 2.97
CA GLU A 32 7.23 -5.59 1.82
C GLU A 32 8.27 -4.51 2.14
N GLU A 33 9.44 -4.95 2.59
CA GLU A 33 10.54 -4.08 2.99
C GLU A 33 11.30 -3.48 1.80
N ARG A 34 11.20 -4.07 0.59
CA ARG A 34 11.89 -3.54 -0.62
C ARG A 34 11.40 -2.16 -1.04
N LEU A 35 10.21 -1.77 -0.57
CA LEU A 35 9.63 -0.44 -0.82
C LEU A 35 9.73 0.48 0.40
N ASN A 36 10.47 0.09 1.45
CA ASN A 36 10.63 0.92 2.62
C ASN A 36 11.24 2.29 2.27
N GLY A 37 10.68 3.37 2.82
CA GLY A 37 11.06 4.75 2.52
C GLY A 37 10.42 5.33 1.25
N ILE A 38 9.81 4.50 0.39
CA ILE A 38 9.10 4.99 -0.79
C ILE A 38 7.95 5.90 -0.36
N HIS A 39 7.91 7.08 -0.97
CA HIS A 39 6.97 8.13 -0.63
C HIS A 39 7.03 8.46 0.88
N SER A 40 8.19 8.44 1.53
CA SER A 40 8.28 8.66 2.99
C SER A 40 7.40 7.71 3.84
N GLY A 41 7.07 6.53 3.31
CA GLY A 41 6.29 5.50 3.98
C GLY A 41 7.17 4.43 4.63
N LYS A 42 6.57 3.64 5.54
CA LYS A 42 7.20 2.44 6.09
C LYS A 42 6.85 1.25 5.20
N ASN A 43 7.83 0.43 4.82
CA ASN A 43 7.65 -0.69 3.90
C ASN A 43 6.85 -0.24 2.66
N ALA A 44 5.97 -1.07 2.10
CA ALA A 44 5.06 -0.65 1.04
C ALA A 44 3.81 0.11 1.55
N GLY A 45 3.83 0.70 2.74
CA GLY A 45 2.68 1.37 3.37
C GLY A 45 2.10 2.52 2.54
N ARG A 46 2.96 3.28 1.84
CA ARG A 46 2.58 4.33 0.88
C ARG A 46 2.78 3.94 -0.59
N ALA A 47 2.85 2.62 -0.83
CA ALA A 47 2.89 2.01 -2.15
C ALA A 47 2.04 0.72 -2.16
N CYS A 48 0.97 0.66 -1.35
CA CYS A 48 0.30 -0.59 -1.04
C CYS A 48 -0.34 -1.26 -2.27
N TRP A 49 -0.71 -0.48 -3.29
CA TRP A 49 -1.24 -0.95 -4.58
C TRP A 49 -0.28 -1.85 -5.36
N ILE A 50 1.00 -1.88 -4.97
CA ILE A 50 2.03 -2.71 -5.57
C ILE A 50 1.97 -4.16 -5.07
N VAL A 51 1.69 -4.35 -3.79
CA VAL A 51 1.79 -5.66 -3.11
C VAL A 51 0.49 -6.14 -2.48
N SER A 52 -0.43 -5.22 -2.21
CA SER A 52 -1.75 -5.52 -1.69
C SER A 52 -2.79 -5.20 -2.77
N GLY A 53 -3.55 -6.23 -3.18
CA GLY A 53 -4.84 -5.98 -3.85
C GLY A 53 -5.79 -5.30 -2.87
N THR A 54 -6.78 -4.55 -3.37
CA THR A 54 -7.79 -3.88 -2.55
C THR A 54 -8.41 -4.87 -1.57
N PHE A 55 -8.05 -4.75 -0.29
CA PHE A 55 -8.62 -5.54 0.80
C PHE A 55 -9.93 -4.88 1.22
N TYR A 56 -10.93 -4.88 0.33
CA TYR A 56 -12.30 -4.61 0.74
C TYR A 56 -12.96 -5.95 1.09
N LYS A 57 -13.35 -6.11 2.37
CA LYS A 57 -14.07 -7.30 2.88
C LYS A 57 -13.37 -8.66 2.76
N GLY A 58 -12.05 -8.72 2.98
CA GLY A 58 -11.38 -9.99 3.30
C GLY A 58 -11.14 -10.97 2.14
N LYS A 59 -11.45 -10.61 0.89
CA LYS A 59 -11.10 -11.41 -0.29
C LYS A 59 -10.02 -10.72 -1.10
N VAL A 60 -8.93 -11.43 -1.39
CA VAL A 60 -7.95 -11.02 -2.41
C VAL A 60 -8.68 -11.06 -3.75
N GLN A 61 -8.92 -9.90 -4.37
CA GLN A 61 -9.53 -9.83 -5.69
C GLN A 61 -8.48 -9.60 -6.79
N GLY A 62 -8.62 -10.40 -7.86
CA GLY A 62 -8.31 -10.00 -9.23
C GLY A 62 -6.88 -10.14 -9.73
N THR A 63 -6.80 -10.13 -11.05
CA THR A 63 -5.58 -9.95 -11.85
C THR A 63 -4.97 -8.55 -11.61
N PHE A 64 -3.71 -8.34 -12.02
CA PHE A 64 -3.03 -7.05 -11.85
C PHE A 64 -3.81 -5.86 -12.47
N ALA A 65 -4.53 -6.09 -13.57
CA ALA A 65 -5.30 -5.07 -14.26
C ALA A 65 -6.54 -4.62 -13.47
N GLU A 66 -7.23 -5.55 -12.81
CA GLU A 66 -8.41 -5.25 -11.99
C GLU A 66 -8.02 -4.49 -10.71
N LYS A 67 -6.89 -4.88 -10.10
CA LYS A 67 -6.29 -4.17 -8.96
C LYS A 67 -5.92 -2.72 -9.30
N LYS A 68 -5.42 -2.48 -10.51
CA LYS A 68 -5.03 -1.13 -10.95
C LYS A 68 -6.23 -0.19 -11.06
N LYS A 69 -7.36 -0.66 -11.59
CA LYS A 69 -8.60 0.16 -11.65
C LYS A 69 -9.10 0.50 -10.25
N SER A 70 -9.24 -0.49 -9.35
CA SER A 70 -9.76 -0.24 -8.00
C SER A 70 -8.84 0.63 -7.14
N CYS A 71 -7.52 0.58 -7.36
CA CYS A 71 -6.58 1.46 -6.66
C CYS A 71 -6.62 2.91 -7.15
N PHE A 72 -6.96 3.19 -8.42
CA PHE A 72 -7.11 4.57 -8.88
C PHE A 72 -8.30 5.29 -8.22
N ASP A 73 -9.33 4.54 -7.82
CA ASP A 73 -10.48 5.08 -7.09
C ASP A 73 -10.24 5.17 -5.58
N CYS A 74 -9.19 4.55 -5.06
CA CYS A 74 -8.87 4.54 -3.63
C CYS A 74 -8.47 5.93 -3.11
N ASP A 75 -9.17 6.41 -2.08
CA ASP A 75 -8.91 7.71 -1.45
C ASP A 75 -7.48 7.83 -0.91
N PHE A 76 -6.93 6.75 -0.35
CA PHE A 76 -5.56 6.74 0.11
C PHE A 76 -4.56 6.91 -1.04
N TYR A 77 -4.78 6.24 -2.18
CA TYR A 77 -3.92 6.40 -3.36
C TYR A 77 -3.95 7.83 -3.89
N LYS A 78 -5.14 8.43 -3.99
CA LYS A 78 -5.33 9.83 -4.41
C LYS A 78 -4.58 10.78 -3.47
N LYS A 79 -4.74 10.58 -2.16
CA LYS A 79 -4.01 11.33 -1.12
C LYS A 79 -2.49 11.20 -1.25
N VAL A 80 -1.97 9.99 -1.49
CA VAL A 80 -0.53 9.81 -1.68
C VAL A 80 -0.03 10.55 -2.91
N ARG A 81 -0.78 10.51 -4.02
CA ARG A 81 -0.42 11.26 -5.23
C ARG A 81 -0.34 12.76 -5.00
N GLU A 82 -1.32 13.31 -4.29
CA GLU A 82 -1.35 14.74 -3.97
C GLU A 82 -0.21 15.13 -3.04
N GLU A 83 0.06 14.33 -2.00
CA GLU A 83 1.12 14.60 -1.00
C GLU A 83 2.54 14.42 -1.54
N GLU A 84 2.72 13.66 -2.62
CA GLU A 84 4.03 13.40 -3.23
C GLU A 84 4.25 14.18 -4.52
N PHE A 85 3.24 14.85 -5.07
CA PHE A 85 3.41 15.65 -6.28
C PHE A 85 4.40 16.81 -6.03
N PRO A 86 5.34 17.08 -6.94
CA PRO A 86 5.54 16.47 -8.28
C PRO A 86 6.42 15.21 -8.29
N GLN A 87 6.97 14.80 -7.15
CA GLN A 87 7.94 13.70 -6.99
C GLN A 87 7.29 12.30 -6.89
N PHE A 88 6.01 12.15 -7.25
CA PHE A 88 5.31 10.88 -7.15
C PHE A 88 5.95 9.81 -8.05
N ILE A 89 6.34 8.68 -7.46
CA ILE A 89 7.00 7.59 -8.18
C ILE A 89 5.93 6.72 -8.86
N LEU A 90 6.04 6.61 -10.18
CA LEU A 90 5.10 5.84 -10.99
C LEU A 90 5.20 4.33 -10.76
N LEU A 91 4.07 3.67 -10.99
CA LEU A 91 3.90 2.22 -10.91
C LEU A 91 5.01 1.42 -11.60
N SER A 92 5.43 1.84 -12.80
CA SER A 92 6.48 1.15 -13.57
C SER A 92 7.82 1.14 -12.84
N ASN A 93 8.18 2.21 -12.15
CA ASN A 93 9.41 2.30 -11.38
C ASN A 93 9.31 1.48 -10.09
N LEU A 94 8.17 1.53 -9.41
CA LEU A 94 7.92 0.71 -8.21
C LEU A 94 7.97 -0.78 -8.51
N LEU A 95 7.41 -1.23 -9.63
CA LEU A 95 7.45 -2.63 -10.06
C LEU A 95 8.86 -3.15 -10.33
N LYS A 96 9.80 -2.28 -10.72
CA LYS A 96 11.20 -2.69 -10.93
C LYS A 96 11.84 -3.09 -9.62
N LEU A 97 11.57 -2.37 -8.54
CA LEU A 97 12.19 -2.56 -7.21
C LEU A 97 11.80 -3.88 -6.52
N ILE A 98 10.65 -4.45 -6.88
CA ILE A 98 10.15 -5.72 -6.33
C ILE A 98 10.35 -6.91 -7.28
N ARG A 99 10.82 -6.69 -8.51
CA ARG A 99 11.15 -7.75 -9.47
C ARG A 99 12.65 -8.00 -9.59
N SER A 100 13.46 -7.06 -9.15
CA SER A 100 14.88 -7.23 -8.83
C SER A 100 15.07 -8.02 -7.55
#